data_AF-A0A6P0NKT6-F1
#
_entry.id   AF-A0A6P0NKT6-F1
#
_cell.length_a   1.000
_cell.length_b   1.000
_cell.length_c   1.000
_cell.angle_alpha   90.00
_cell.angle_beta   90.00
_cell.angle_gamma   90.00
#
_symmetry.space_group_name_H-M   'P 1'
#
loop_
_entity.id
_entity.type
_entity.pdbx_description
1 polymer ?
#
loop_
_entity_poly.entity_id
_entity_poly.type
_entity_poly.pdbx_seq_one_letter_code
_entity_poly.pdbx_strand_id
1 'polypeptide(L)'
;MGWADFRVTDYGQIEKWWEVVMSAYLLVSLHSDTLNPPQKPAEAPPSEASVERRDTFASHQWWDPADGWKNILNNLRLVLQAFVFFNLINPWLNVFPIPSLSVVFSELMEIMNRFPGGIPKQENTQDSKFSSA
;
A
#
# COMPACT_ATOMS: atom_id res chain seq x y z
N MET A 1 -13.89 8.53 34.20
CA MET A 1 -12.90 7.98 33.24
C MET A 1 -11.92 9.10 32.90
N GLY A 2 -10.78 9.14 33.58
CA GLY A 2 -9.80 10.24 33.54
C GLY A 2 -8.94 10.25 32.27
N TRP A 3 -9.56 10.49 31.12
CA TRP A 3 -8.87 10.64 29.82
C TRP A 3 -8.23 12.02 29.61
N ALA A 4 -8.36 12.92 30.59
CA ALA A 4 -7.86 14.29 30.52
C ALA A 4 -6.66 14.56 31.45
N ASP A 5 -5.94 13.51 31.88
CA ASP A 5 -4.65 13.71 32.54
C ASP A 5 -3.58 13.96 31.46
N PHE A 6 -3.48 15.20 31.02
CA PHE A 6 -2.53 15.70 30.02
C PHE A 6 -1.06 15.57 30.46
N ARG A 7 -0.80 15.11 31.69
CA ARG A 7 0.55 14.90 32.23
C ARG A 7 1.14 13.55 31.84
N VAL A 8 0.33 12.65 31.28
CA VAL A 8 0.73 11.27 30.95
C VAL A 8 0.68 10.99 29.44
N THR A 9 0.04 11.85 28.65
CA THR A 9 -0.08 11.67 27.20
C THR A 9 0.93 12.54 26.46
N ASP A 10 2.01 11.91 25.99
CA ASP A 10 2.95 12.55 25.07
C ASP A 10 2.25 12.79 23.72
N TYR A 11 1.82 14.04 23.50
CA TYR A 11 1.15 14.46 22.26
C TYR A 11 1.97 14.14 21.01
N GLY A 12 3.30 14.17 21.10
CA GLY A 12 4.16 13.82 19.96
C GLY A 12 4.09 12.35 19.60
N GLN A 13 3.88 11.45 20.57
CA GLN A 13 3.66 10.03 20.29
C GLN A 13 2.28 9.78 19.67
N ILE A 14 1.26 10.51 20.14
CA ILE A 14 -0.10 10.43 19.58
C ILE A 14 -0.12 10.89 18.12
N GLU A 15 0.56 11.99 17.81
CA GLU A 15 0.65 12.53 16.45
C GLU A 15 1.32 11.54 15.50
N LYS A 16 2.47 10.98 15.88
CA LYS A 16 3.17 9.95 15.11
C LYS A 16 2.31 8.69 14.91
N TRP A 17 1.57 8.30 15.93
CA TRP A 17 0.64 7.17 15.81
C TRP A 17 -0.48 7.46 14.81
N TRP A 18 -1.08 8.65 14.88
CA TRP A 18 -2.10 9.07 13.92
C TRP A 18 -1.56 9.21 12.50
N GLU A 19 -0.33 9.67 12.32
CA GLU A 19 0.34 9.75 11.02
C GLU A 19 0.45 8.36 10.37
N VAL A 20 0.85 7.34 11.15
CA VAL A 20 0.92 5.95 10.68
C VAL A 20 -0.48 5.44 10.32
N VAL A 21 -1.49 5.70 11.16
CA VAL A 21 -2.88 5.28 10.90
C VAL A 21 -3.42 5.92 9.63
N MET A 22 -3.23 7.23 9.44
CA MET A 22 -3.68 7.96 8.25
C MET A 22 -2.93 7.52 7.00
N SER A 23 -1.63 7.24 7.09
CA SER A 23 -0.84 6.73 5.96
C SER A 23 -1.31 5.33 5.54
N ALA A 24 -1.53 4.43 6.50
CA ALA A 24 -2.05 3.09 6.21
C ALA A 24 -3.47 3.15 5.63
N TYR A 25 -4.32 4.01 6.19
CA TYR A 25 -5.66 4.23 5.68
C TYR A 25 -5.64 4.74 4.23
N LEU A 26 -4.86 5.79 3.95
CA LEU A 26 -4.70 6.34 2.61
C LEU A 26 -4.18 5.27 1.63
N LEU A 27 -3.18 4.49 2.04
CA LEU A 27 -2.62 3.43 1.20
C LEU A 27 -3.67 2.37 0.84
N VAL A 28 -4.48 1.94 1.82
CA VAL A 28 -5.57 0.98 1.59
C VAL A 28 -6.67 1.58 0.72
N SER A 29 -7.06 2.84 0.96
CA SER A 29 -8.07 3.53 0.15
C SER A 29 -7.64 3.72 -1.31
N LEU A 30 -6.36 4.00 -1.56
CA LEU A 30 -5.84 4.11 -2.93
C LEU A 30 -5.83 2.76 -3.66
N HIS A 31 -5.58 1.67 -2.94
CA HIS A 31 -5.46 0.34 -3.53
C HIS A 31 -6.74 -0.50 -3.48
N SER A 32 -7.83 0.00 -2.89
CA SER A 32 -9.07 -0.75 -2.79
C SER A 32 -9.65 -1.08 -4.17
N ASP A 33 -9.54 -0.17 -5.14
CA ASP A 33 -10.05 -0.39 -6.50
C ASP A 33 -9.09 -1.20 -7.39
N THR A 34 -7.77 -1.14 -7.16
CA THR A 34 -6.80 -1.95 -7.90
C THR A 34 -6.81 -3.41 -7.48
N LEU A 35 -7.17 -3.68 -6.23
CA LEU A 35 -7.32 -5.03 -5.68
C LEU A 35 -8.76 -5.56 -5.80
N ASN A 36 -9.78 -4.69 -5.75
CA ASN A 36 -11.17 -5.03 -6.02
C ASN A 36 -11.66 -4.28 -7.27
N PRO A 37 -11.34 -4.77 -8.48
CA PRO A 37 -11.88 -4.15 -9.69
C PRO A 37 -13.42 -4.21 -9.65
N PRO A 38 -14.14 -3.09 -9.89
CA PRO A 38 -15.58 -3.13 -9.97
C PRO A 38 -16.02 -4.09 -11.08
N GLN A 39 -17.01 -4.94 -10.80
CA GLN A 39 -17.64 -5.86 -11.77
C GLN A 39 -18.33 -5.13 -12.95
N LYS A 40 -18.35 -3.79 -12.93
CA LYS A 40 -18.94 -2.95 -13.98
C LYS A 40 -17.86 -2.64 -15.02
N PRO A 41 -18.17 -2.64 -16.33
CA PRO A 41 -17.17 -2.32 -17.34
C PRO A 41 -16.68 -0.89 -17.11
N ALA A 42 -15.44 -0.74 -16.64
CA ALA A 42 -14.75 0.54 -16.67
C ALA A 42 -14.50 0.93 -18.13
N GLU A 43 -14.60 2.23 -18.45
CA GLU A 43 -14.40 2.80 -19.80
C GLU A 43 -13.02 2.50 -20.41
N ALA A 44 -12.08 1.95 -19.63
CA ALA A 44 -10.87 1.31 -20.14
C ALA A 44 -10.64 -0.01 -19.40
N PRO A 45 -10.49 -1.15 -20.11
CA PRO A 45 -10.05 -2.38 -19.47
C PRO A 45 -8.66 -2.14 -18.84
N PRO A 46 -8.37 -2.72 -17.66
CA PRO A 46 -7.01 -2.75 -17.16
C PRO A 46 -6.12 -3.36 -18.25
N SER A 47 -5.00 -2.70 -18.57
CA SER A 47 -4.01 -3.22 -19.53
C SER A 47 -3.67 -4.67 -19.17
N GLU A 48 -3.58 -5.56 -20.16
CA GLU A 48 -3.22 -6.98 -19.98
C GLU A 48 -1.97 -7.12 -19.10
N ALA A 49 -0.96 -6.26 -19.30
CA ALA A 49 0.27 -6.20 -18.51
C ALA A 49 0.09 -5.81 -17.02
N SER A 50 -1.05 -5.20 -16.65
CA SER A 50 -1.40 -4.88 -15.26
C SER A 50 -2.15 -6.01 -14.56
N VAL A 51 -2.81 -6.88 -15.34
CA VAL A 51 -3.49 -8.10 -14.86
C VAL A 51 -2.45 -9.18 -14.63
N GLU A 52 -1.60 -9.47 -15.62
CA GLU A 52 -0.50 -10.45 -15.49
C GLU A 52 0.43 -10.14 -14.31
N ARG A 53 0.71 -8.85 -14.06
CA ARG A 53 1.48 -8.45 -12.89
C ARG A 53 0.76 -8.78 -11.59
N ARG A 54 -0.52 -8.44 -11.47
CA ARG A 54 -1.31 -8.78 -10.27
C ARG A 54 -1.32 -10.27 -10.03
N ASP A 55 -1.51 -11.06 -11.08
CA ASP A 55 -1.49 -12.53 -11.00
C ASP A 55 -0.13 -13.06 -10.54
N THR A 56 0.96 -12.44 -11.00
CA THR A 56 2.32 -12.77 -10.53
C THR A 56 2.47 -12.55 -9.02
N PHE A 57 2.00 -11.42 -8.49
CA PHE A 57 2.03 -11.17 -7.03
C PHE A 57 1.06 -12.09 -6.27
N ALA A 58 -0.10 -12.38 -6.86
CA ALA A 58 -1.11 -13.26 -6.27
C ALA A 58 -0.66 -14.73 -6.17
N SER A 59 0.39 -15.12 -6.90
CA SER A 59 1.03 -16.43 -6.76
C SER A 59 1.77 -16.63 -5.42
N HIS A 60 1.97 -15.56 -4.65
CA HIS A 60 2.66 -15.64 -3.36
C HIS A 60 1.85 -16.45 -2.34
N GLN A 61 2.50 -17.37 -1.61
CA GLN A 61 1.82 -18.31 -0.69
C GLN A 61 0.97 -17.63 0.40
N TRP A 62 1.35 -16.42 0.83
CA TRP A 62 0.63 -15.65 1.85
C TRP A 62 -0.30 -14.57 1.27
N TRP A 63 -0.48 -14.55 -0.05
CA TRP A 63 -1.44 -13.68 -0.69
C TRP A 63 -2.85 -14.05 -0.26
N ASP A 64 -3.66 -13.06 0.06
CA ASP A 64 -5.04 -13.25 0.45
C ASP A 64 -5.98 -12.69 -0.62
N PRO A 65 -6.73 -13.54 -1.35
CA PRO A 65 -7.55 -13.10 -2.48
C PRO A 65 -8.89 -12.50 -2.06
N ALA A 66 -9.19 -12.37 -0.76
CA ALA A 66 -10.45 -11.79 -0.33
C ALA A 66 -10.47 -10.26 -0.49
N ASP A 67 -11.67 -9.71 -0.68
CA ASP A 67 -11.88 -8.30 -1.04
C ASP A 67 -11.95 -7.33 0.15
N GLY A 68 -11.53 -7.75 1.35
CA GLY A 68 -11.61 -6.96 2.57
C GLY A 68 -10.42 -6.03 2.79
N TRP A 69 -10.63 -4.91 3.51
CA TRP A 69 -9.54 -3.97 3.85
C TRP A 69 -8.38 -4.63 4.59
N LYS A 70 -8.65 -5.68 5.39
CA LYS A 70 -7.61 -6.46 6.10
C LYS A 70 -6.75 -7.24 5.13
N ASN A 71 -7.36 -7.85 4.13
CA ASN A 71 -6.71 -8.65 3.10
C ASN A 71 -5.86 -7.73 2.20
N ILE A 72 -6.43 -6.58 1.80
CA ILE A 72 -5.70 -5.50 1.09
C ILE A 72 -4.47 -5.06 1.89
N LEU A 73 -4.63 -4.76 3.19
CA LEU A 73 -3.52 -4.36 4.03
C LEU A 73 -2.46 -5.46 4.18
N ASN A 74 -2.87 -6.73 4.29
CA ASN A 74 -1.94 -7.87 4.31
C ASN A 74 -1.14 -7.97 3.00
N ASN A 75 -1.80 -7.86 1.86
CA ASN A 75 -1.15 -7.95 0.55
C ASN A 75 -0.19 -6.78 0.33
N LEU A 76 -0.59 -5.56 0.71
CA LEU A 76 0.30 -4.39 0.71
C LEU A 76 1.48 -4.56 1.66
N ARG A 77 1.27 -5.14 2.84
CA ARG A 77 2.34 -5.48 3.77
C ARG A 77 3.37 -6.40 3.10
N LEU A 78 2.93 -7.43 2.37
CA LEU A 78 3.84 -8.36 1.69
C LEU A 78 4.73 -7.65 0.66
N VAL A 79 4.17 -6.72 -0.12
CA VAL A 79 4.94 -5.94 -1.11
C VAL A 79 5.94 -5.01 -0.41
N LEU A 80 5.52 -4.30 0.63
CA LEU A 80 6.38 -3.39 1.39
C LEU A 80 7.46 -4.13 2.21
N GLN A 81 7.21 -5.39 2.57
CA GLN A 81 8.11 -6.18 3.42
C GLN A 81 9.51 -6.32 2.82
N ALA A 82 9.64 -6.43 1.50
CA ALA A 82 10.95 -6.48 0.83
C ALA A 82 11.79 -5.22 1.11
N PHE A 83 11.15 -4.04 1.06
CA PHE A 83 11.80 -2.77 1.38
C PHE A 83 12.16 -2.68 2.87
N VAL A 84 11.27 -3.13 3.76
CA VAL A 84 11.55 -3.16 5.20
C VAL A 84 12.76 -4.05 5.50
N PHE A 85 12.85 -5.24 4.90
CA PHE A 85 13.98 -6.15 5.07
C PHE A 85 15.29 -5.56 4.56
N PHE A 86 15.28 -4.89 3.41
CA PHE A 86 16.45 -4.19 2.93
C PHE A 86 16.94 -3.15 3.96
N ASN A 87 16.05 -2.33 4.50
CA ASN A 87 16.41 -1.32 5.51
C ASN A 87 16.94 -1.94 6.81
N LEU A 88 16.47 -3.13 7.21
CA LEU A 88 16.98 -3.84 8.39
C LEU A 88 18.37 -4.44 8.15
N ILE A 89 18.66 -4.87 6.92
CA ILE A 89 19.95 -5.47 6.54
C ILE A 89 21.00 -4.40 6.21
N ASN A 90 20.58 -3.24 5.70
CA ASN A 90 21.47 -2.18 5.24
C ASN A 90 22.52 -1.73 6.28
N PRO A 91 22.20 -1.57 7.59
CA PRO A 91 23.21 -1.27 8.62
C PRO A 91 24.30 -2.34 8.72
N TRP A 92 23.95 -3.62 8.55
CA TRP A 92 24.90 -4.72 8.58
C TRP A 92 25.78 -4.77 7.34
N LEU A 93 25.28 -4.34 6.18
CA LEU A 93 26.08 -4.22 4.96
C LEU A 93 27.18 -3.16 5.08
N ASN A 94 27.01 -2.15 5.94
CA ASN A 94 28.08 -1.21 6.25
C ASN A 94 29.20 -1.83 7.11
N VAL A 95 28.88 -2.83 7.92
CA VAL A 95 29.85 -3.55 8.77
C VAL A 95 30.53 -4.67 7.99
N PHE A 96 29.75 -5.42 7.20
CA PHE A 96 30.19 -6.53 6.36
C PHE A 96 29.82 -6.23 4.91
N PRO A 97 30.69 -5.59 4.13
CA PRO A 97 30.38 -5.20 2.76
C PRO A 97 30.23 -6.43 1.88
N ILE A 98 28.99 -6.73 1.50
CA ILE A 98 28.64 -7.79 0.55
C ILE A 98 27.92 -7.11 -0.64
N PRO A 99 28.65 -6.65 -1.67
CA PRO A 99 28.08 -5.88 -2.78
C PRO A 99 27.03 -6.64 -3.58
N SER A 100 27.15 -7.97 -3.67
CA SER A 100 26.16 -8.80 -4.37
C SER A 100 24.79 -8.72 -3.72
N LEU A 101 24.74 -8.64 -2.38
CA LEU A 101 23.47 -8.58 -1.65
C LEU A 101 22.73 -7.26 -1.92
N SER A 102 23.44 -6.14 -2.01
CA SER A 102 22.81 -4.86 -2.32
C SER A 102 22.27 -4.80 -3.75
N VAL A 103 22.95 -5.43 -4.72
CA VAL A 103 22.45 -5.55 -6.10
C VAL A 103 21.18 -6.40 -6.13
N VAL A 104 21.19 -7.57 -5.51
CA VAL A 104 20.01 -8.47 -5.48
C VAL A 104 18.80 -7.79 -4.83
N PHE A 105 19.01 -7.04 -3.73
CA PHE A 105 17.92 -6.28 -3.13
C PHE A 105 17.43 -5.13 -4.03
N SER A 106 18.32 -4.51 -4.80
CA SER A 106 17.92 -3.46 -5.76
C SER A 106 17.04 -4.01 -6.88
N GLU A 107 17.41 -5.18 -7.43
CA GLU A 107 16.58 -5.89 -8.41
C GLU A 107 15.23 -6.29 -7.82
N LEU A 108 15.22 -6.83 -6.60
CA LEU A 108 13.97 -7.17 -5.90
C LEU A 108 13.08 -5.94 -5.69
N MET A 109 13.65 -4.81 -5.27
CA MET A 109 12.90 -3.55 -5.11
C MET A 109 12.33 -3.06 -6.44
N GLU A 110 13.08 -3.19 -7.55
CA GLU A 110 12.58 -2.84 -8.87
C GLU A 110 11.35 -3.70 -9.24
N ILE A 111 11.38 -5.00 -8.96
CA ILE A 111 10.25 -5.90 -9.18
C ILE A 111 9.06 -5.49 -8.31
N MET A 112 9.27 -5.20 -7.02
CA MET A 112 8.19 -4.77 -6.11
C MET A 112 7.58 -3.44 -6.53
N ASN A 113 8.37 -2.49 -7.01
CA ASN A 113 7.91 -1.19 -7.49
C ASN A 113 7.07 -1.27 -8.77
N ARG A 114 7.08 -2.41 -9.48
CA ARG A 114 6.18 -2.66 -10.61
C ARG A 114 4.77 -3.01 -10.16
N PHE A 115 4.52 -3.22 -8.86
CA PHE A 115 3.17 -3.41 -8.34
C PHE A 115 2.27 -2.22 -8.78
N PRO A 116 1.06 -2.48 -9.30
CA PRO A 116 0.20 -1.41 -9.79
C PRO A 116 -0.14 -0.44 -8.65
N GLY A 117 0.27 0.82 -8.82
CA GLY A 117 -0.06 1.87 -7.87
C GLY A 117 -1.57 2.10 -7.79
N GLY A 118 -2.05 2.38 -6.59
CA GLY A 118 -3.43 2.83 -6.36
C GLY A 118 -3.65 4.20 -7.00
N ILE A 119 -4.33 4.23 -8.14
CA ILE A 119 -4.71 5.48 -8.81
C ILE A 119 -6.05 5.91 -8.21
N PRO A 120 -6.13 7.08 -7.54
CA PRO A 120 -7.41 7.59 -7.07
C PRO A 120 -8.31 7.86 -8.26
N LYS A 121 -9.58 7.43 -8.18
CA LYS A 121 -10.59 7.78 -9.18
C LYS A 121 -10.64 9.30 -9.31
N GLN A 122 -10.49 9.82 -10.52
CA GLN A 122 -11.03 11.15 -10.80
C GLN A 122 -12.55 11.01 -10.70
N GLU A 123 -13.16 11.59 -9.67
CA GLU A 123 -14.61 11.76 -9.65
C GLU A 123 -14.96 12.61 -10.86
N ASN A 124 -15.57 11.99 -11.86
CA ASN A 124 -16.12 12.71 -12.99
C ASN A 124 -17.24 13.60 -12.42
N THR A 125 -16.95 14.90 -12.28
CA THR A 125 -17.88 15.89 -11.75
C THR A 125 -18.94 16.16 -12.81
N GLN A 126 -19.89 15.24 -12.99
CA GLN A 126 -21.01 15.43 -13.92
C GLN A 126 -22.40 15.33 -13.28
N ASP A 127 -22.50 15.09 -11.98
CA ASP A 127 -23.80 15.04 -11.28
C ASP A 127 -23.93 16.05 -10.12
N SER A 128 -23.31 17.22 -10.23
CA SER A 128 -23.77 18.40 -9.47
C SER A 128 -24.76 19.21 -10.29
N LYS A 129 -25.88 18.59 -10.67
CA LYS A 129 -27.12 19.34 -10.89
C LYS A 129 -27.68 19.71 -9.52
N PHE A 130 -27.16 20.78 -8.94
CA PHE A 130 -27.88 21.51 -7.91
C PHE A 130 -29.17 22.04 -8.54
N SER A 131 -30.28 21.32 -8.37
CA SER A 131 -31.61 21.91 -8.54
C SER A 131 -31.81 22.86 -7.36
N SER A 132 -31.63 24.16 -7.62
CA SER A 132 -32.20 25.20 -6.77
C SER A 132 -33.72 25.13 -6.88
N ALA A 133 -34.38 24.91 -5.75
CA ALA A 133 -35.82 25.09 -5.58
C ALA A 133 -36.13 26.53 -5.14
#